data_AF-A0A0S4QWY1-F1
#
_entry.id   AF-A0A0S4QWY1-F1
#
_cell.length_a   1.000
_cell.length_b   1.000
_cell.length_c   1.000
_cell.angle_alpha   90.00
_cell.angle_beta   90.00
_cell.angle_gamma   90.00
#
_symmetry.space_group_name_H-M   'P 1'
#
loop_
_entity.id
_entity.type
_entity.pdbx_description
1 polymer ?
#
loop_
_entity_poly.entity_id
_entity_poly.type
_entity_poly.pdbx_seq_one_letter_code
_entity_poly.pdbx_strand_id
1 'polypeptide(L)'
;MEAESATTEEPVVIVSADCHAGAPLLGYRDYLPRTWHDDFDSWSRDFVNPWSDLDEVRADRNWNSAKRLGHLDEDGIVAEVIFPNTNPPFCPQTALVAGPPTAADYPRRWAGLKAHNRWLADFCREVPGRRAGIAQVLFNEPDEAVREITWARENGLTGGILLPPIPPGAPIPPIWDESYEPIWAACADLDIPINHHGGSGSPDYGGKPGMARLVYLQEFTFYSHRNLWLLIWSGLFERHPTLRYVVTEQSFEGVLNDAMTHDGLHSVLTGKVEYDTGDAMRELVGPKFIESLGQAPSGFLRENIWFGVSFMRAADAGRRHEAGVERMMWGSDYPHTEGTWPDSRGSIAAAVAGVPPAEARRILGLNAIDFYRFDAELLTSAAAELGPTPAQLGLDPDEAA
;
A
#
# COMPACT_ATOMS: atom_id res chain seq x y z
N MET A 1 -28.06 13.81 13.78
CA MET A 1 -29.45 13.45 13.44
C MET A 1 -29.42 13.14 11.95
N GLU A 2 -29.30 11.92 11.47
CA GLU A 2 -29.40 10.57 12.05
C GLU A 2 -28.15 9.78 11.64
N ALA A 3 -27.45 9.18 12.61
CA ALA A 3 -26.61 8.03 12.30
C ALA A 3 -27.56 6.85 12.39
N GLU A 4 -28.08 6.40 11.25
CA GLU A 4 -28.85 5.17 11.18
C GLU A 4 -28.01 4.06 11.80
N SER A 5 -28.54 3.47 12.88
CA SER A 5 -27.99 2.29 13.48
C SER A 5 -28.10 1.16 12.46
N ALA A 6 -27.02 0.90 11.71
CA ALA A 6 -26.85 -0.39 11.05
C ALA A 6 -27.13 -1.44 12.12
N THR A 7 -28.18 -2.24 11.90
CA THR A 7 -28.65 -3.18 12.91
C THR A 7 -27.53 -4.17 13.18
N THR A 8 -27.35 -4.55 14.45
CA THR A 8 -26.26 -5.42 14.90
C THR A 8 -26.26 -6.81 14.27
N GLU A 9 -27.24 -7.13 13.42
CA GLU A 9 -27.40 -8.41 12.73
C GLU A 9 -27.02 -8.37 11.24
N GLU A 10 -26.84 -7.19 10.63
CA GLU A 10 -26.53 -7.09 9.19
C GLU A 10 -25.20 -7.76 8.83
N PRO A 11 -25.08 -8.43 7.67
CA PRO A 11 -23.80 -8.96 7.21
C PRO A 11 -22.69 -7.91 7.22
N VAL A 12 -21.48 -8.34 7.54
CA VAL A 12 -20.31 -7.47 7.62
C VAL A 12 -19.74 -7.27 6.23
N VAL A 13 -19.62 -6.01 5.80
CA VAL A 13 -18.92 -5.63 4.58
C VAL A 13 -17.42 -5.80 4.81
N ILE A 14 -16.78 -6.71 4.06
CA ILE A 14 -15.33 -6.94 4.13
C ILE A 14 -14.68 -6.45 2.83
N VAL A 15 -13.78 -5.49 2.95
CA VAL A 15 -12.95 -4.99 1.86
C VAL A 15 -11.49 -5.22 2.20
N SER A 16 -10.78 -5.95 1.35
CA SER A 16 -9.36 -6.16 1.54
C SER A 16 -8.58 -4.93 1.05
N ALA A 17 -7.93 -4.20 1.96
CA ALA A 17 -7.07 -3.07 1.62
C ALA A 17 -5.68 -3.48 1.10
N ASP A 18 -5.42 -4.79 1.05
CA ASP A 18 -4.18 -5.35 0.55
C ASP A 18 -4.40 -6.72 -0.09
N CYS A 19 -4.05 -6.81 -1.37
CA CYS A 19 -3.96 -8.03 -2.13
C CYS A 19 -3.12 -7.78 -3.39
N HIS A 20 -2.80 -8.85 -4.10
CA HIS A 20 -1.76 -8.90 -5.11
C HIS A 20 -2.26 -9.54 -6.41
N ALA A 21 -1.93 -8.92 -7.54
CA ALA A 21 -2.28 -9.43 -8.86
C ALA A 21 -1.25 -9.06 -9.93
N GLY A 22 -1.37 -9.70 -11.09
CA GLY A 22 -0.53 -9.41 -12.24
C GLY A 22 -0.76 -10.40 -13.37
N ALA A 23 -0.49 -9.99 -14.60
CA ALA A 23 -0.67 -10.85 -15.76
C ALA A 23 0.27 -12.06 -15.74
N PRO A 24 -0.08 -13.17 -16.41
CA PRO A 24 0.93 -14.18 -16.72
C PRO A 24 2.04 -13.52 -17.54
N LEU A 25 3.30 -13.90 -17.33
CA LEU A 25 4.47 -13.23 -17.91
C LEU A 25 4.30 -12.91 -19.39
N LEU A 26 3.95 -13.92 -20.20
CA LEU A 26 3.77 -13.78 -21.65
C LEU A 26 2.50 -12.98 -22.03
N GLY A 27 1.53 -12.89 -21.13
CA GLY A 27 0.31 -12.09 -21.34
C GLY A 27 0.56 -10.59 -21.41
N TYR A 28 1.67 -10.09 -20.83
CA TYR A 28 2.03 -8.68 -20.96
C TYR A 28 2.37 -8.25 -22.39
N ARG A 29 2.68 -9.20 -23.28
CA ARG A 29 3.01 -8.89 -24.68
C ARG A 29 1.89 -8.13 -25.39
N ASP A 30 0.64 -8.44 -25.07
CA ASP A 30 -0.54 -7.80 -25.68
C ASP A 30 -0.73 -6.35 -25.22
N TYR A 31 -0.18 -6.01 -24.05
CA TYR A 31 -0.22 -4.68 -23.45
C TYR A 31 1.03 -3.84 -23.74
N LEU A 32 2.06 -4.45 -24.33
CA LEU A 32 3.28 -3.77 -24.74
C LEU A 32 3.12 -3.14 -26.13
N PRO A 33 3.62 -1.90 -26.33
CA PRO A 33 3.77 -1.35 -27.67
C PRO A 33 4.62 -2.26 -28.56
N ARG A 34 4.24 -2.40 -29.83
CA ARG A 34 4.92 -3.30 -30.81
C ARG A 34 6.43 -3.09 -30.92
N THR A 35 6.90 -1.86 -30.69
CA THR A 35 8.34 -1.53 -30.67
C THR A 35 9.13 -2.34 -29.64
N TRP A 36 8.49 -2.82 -28.57
CA TRP A 36 9.13 -3.58 -27.50
C TRP A 36 8.98 -5.10 -27.64
N HIS A 37 8.28 -5.60 -28.66
CA HIS A 37 7.96 -7.02 -28.78
C HIS A 37 9.21 -7.89 -28.97
N ASP A 38 10.14 -7.50 -29.82
CA ASP A 38 11.37 -8.27 -30.05
C ASP A 38 12.25 -8.30 -28.79
N ASP A 39 12.40 -7.15 -28.11
CA ASP A 39 13.12 -7.03 -26.84
C ASP A 39 12.45 -7.89 -25.75
N PHE A 40 11.12 -7.88 -25.68
CA PHE A 40 10.35 -8.66 -24.72
C PHE A 40 10.49 -10.16 -24.98
N ASP A 41 10.33 -10.60 -26.22
CA ASP A 41 10.44 -12.01 -26.61
C ASP A 41 11.85 -12.56 -26.37
N SER A 42 12.87 -11.69 -26.42
CA SER A 42 14.23 -12.05 -25.99
C SER A 42 14.34 -12.13 -24.47
N TRP A 43 13.92 -11.08 -23.76
CA TRP A 43 14.03 -10.99 -22.31
C TRP A 43 13.26 -12.09 -21.58
N SER A 44 12.04 -12.42 -22.02
CA SER A 44 11.16 -13.37 -21.35
C SER A 44 11.67 -14.82 -21.40
N ARG A 45 12.55 -15.17 -22.35
CA ARG A 45 13.14 -16.52 -22.44
C ARG A 45 14.16 -16.79 -21.34
N ASP A 46 14.85 -15.74 -20.92
CA ASP A 46 15.93 -15.83 -19.94
C ASP A 46 15.48 -15.39 -18.53
N PHE A 47 14.28 -14.85 -18.41
CA PHE A 47 13.74 -14.38 -17.14
C PHE A 47 13.46 -15.54 -16.18
N VAL A 48 14.05 -15.46 -14.99
CA VAL A 48 13.78 -16.37 -13.87
C VAL A 48 13.16 -15.55 -12.76
N ASN A 49 11.96 -15.95 -12.32
CA ASN A 49 11.30 -15.31 -11.20
C ASN A 49 12.12 -15.53 -9.91
N PRO A 50 12.56 -14.47 -9.21
CA PRO A 50 13.33 -14.60 -7.98
C PRO A 50 12.51 -15.07 -6.77
N TRP A 51 11.18 -15.13 -6.87
CA TRP A 51 10.26 -15.49 -5.78
C TRP A 51 9.57 -16.84 -6.04
N SER A 52 9.51 -17.69 -5.01
CA SER A 52 9.03 -19.08 -5.10
C SER A 52 7.52 -19.26 -4.91
N ASP A 53 6.82 -18.21 -4.53
CA ASP A 53 5.38 -18.16 -4.26
C ASP A 53 4.52 -18.14 -5.53
N LEU A 54 5.11 -17.76 -6.67
CA LEU A 54 4.55 -17.85 -8.02
C LEU A 54 4.89 -19.21 -8.68
N ASP A 55 4.64 -20.31 -7.97
CA ASP A 55 4.74 -21.66 -8.56
C ASP A 55 3.61 -21.94 -9.56
N GLU A 56 3.80 -22.89 -10.48
CA GLU A 56 2.84 -23.22 -11.55
C GLU A 56 1.42 -23.55 -11.04
N VAL A 57 1.30 -24.04 -9.80
CA VAL A 57 0.01 -24.47 -9.23
C VAL A 57 -0.78 -23.28 -8.69
N ARG A 58 -0.08 -22.27 -8.16
CA ARG A 58 -0.65 -21.17 -7.40
C ARG A 58 -0.66 -19.85 -8.16
N ALA A 59 0.19 -19.70 -9.17
CA ALA A 59 0.39 -18.45 -9.87
C ALA A 59 -0.88 -17.95 -10.58
N ASP A 60 -1.74 -18.85 -11.06
CA ASP A 60 -2.97 -18.47 -11.77
C ASP A 60 -3.95 -17.63 -10.92
N ARG A 61 -3.85 -17.66 -9.58
CA ARG A 61 -4.62 -16.80 -8.67
C ARG A 61 -4.35 -15.30 -8.85
N ASN A 62 -3.23 -14.94 -9.51
CA ASN A 62 -2.89 -13.56 -9.83
C ASN A 62 -3.66 -12.99 -11.01
N TRP A 63 -4.14 -13.83 -11.94
CA TRP A 63 -4.76 -13.36 -13.20
C TRP A 63 -6.04 -14.08 -13.60
N ASN A 64 -6.34 -15.25 -13.01
CA ASN A 64 -7.59 -15.96 -13.25
C ASN A 64 -8.69 -15.34 -12.37
N SER A 65 -9.37 -14.36 -12.93
CA SER A 65 -10.40 -13.55 -12.26
C SER A 65 -11.55 -14.39 -11.68
N ALA A 66 -12.07 -15.36 -12.45
CA ALA A 66 -13.18 -16.20 -12.00
C ALA A 66 -12.79 -17.09 -10.80
N LYS A 67 -11.59 -17.68 -10.84
CA LYS A 67 -11.04 -18.46 -9.73
C LYS A 67 -10.84 -17.60 -8.49
N ARG A 68 -10.24 -16.41 -8.68
CA ARG A 68 -10.03 -15.43 -7.60
C ARG A 68 -11.36 -15.04 -6.95
N LEU A 69 -12.38 -14.72 -7.75
CA LEU A 69 -13.70 -14.36 -7.23
C LEU A 69 -14.32 -15.48 -6.40
N GLY A 70 -14.26 -16.73 -6.88
CA GLY A 70 -14.75 -17.87 -6.10
C GLY A 70 -14.12 -17.94 -4.71
N HIS A 71 -12.80 -17.73 -4.63
CA HIS A 71 -12.07 -17.74 -3.36
C HIS A 71 -12.46 -16.56 -2.45
N LEU A 72 -12.59 -15.35 -3.01
CA LEU A 72 -12.97 -14.16 -2.24
C LEU A 72 -14.43 -14.26 -1.74
N ASP A 73 -15.33 -14.75 -2.59
CA ASP A 73 -16.74 -14.95 -2.26
C ASP A 73 -16.90 -16.03 -1.17
N GLU A 74 -16.11 -17.11 -1.22
CA GLU A 74 -16.04 -18.15 -0.18
C GLU A 74 -15.65 -17.59 1.20
N ASP A 75 -14.74 -16.62 1.23
CA ASP A 75 -14.31 -15.92 2.45
C ASP A 75 -15.23 -14.74 2.82
N GLY A 76 -16.13 -14.32 1.93
CA GLY A 76 -17.04 -13.17 2.12
C GLY A 76 -16.39 -11.80 1.89
N ILE A 77 -15.29 -11.74 1.13
CA ILE A 77 -14.59 -10.50 0.76
C ILE A 77 -15.27 -9.90 -0.47
N VAL A 78 -15.93 -8.75 -0.30
CA VAL A 78 -16.74 -8.15 -1.36
C VAL A 78 -15.97 -7.19 -2.26
N ALA A 79 -14.83 -6.68 -1.82
CA ALA A 79 -13.95 -5.88 -2.66
C ALA A 79 -12.48 -5.97 -2.23
N GLU A 80 -11.59 -5.55 -3.12
CA GLU A 80 -10.14 -5.63 -2.90
C GLU A 80 -9.37 -4.46 -3.54
N VAL A 81 -8.27 -4.07 -2.90
CA VAL A 81 -7.30 -3.08 -3.38
C VAL A 81 -6.06 -3.81 -3.85
N ILE A 82 -5.68 -3.63 -5.12
CA ILE A 82 -4.74 -4.52 -5.80
C ILE A 82 -3.38 -3.86 -5.99
N PHE A 83 -2.40 -4.39 -5.28
CA PHE A 83 -0.96 -4.19 -5.47
C PHE A 83 -0.42 -5.10 -6.58
N PRO A 84 0.70 -4.72 -7.22
CA PRO A 84 1.34 -5.58 -8.21
C PRO A 84 2.05 -6.77 -7.56
N ASN A 85 2.08 -7.91 -8.25
CA ASN A 85 2.81 -9.09 -7.79
C ASN A 85 3.75 -9.67 -8.84
N THR A 86 3.19 -10.11 -9.97
CA THR A 86 3.99 -10.66 -11.07
C THR A 86 4.95 -9.61 -11.61
N ASN A 87 6.11 -10.03 -12.10
CA ASN A 87 7.07 -9.14 -12.73
C ASN A 87 6.50 -8.48 -13.99
N PRO A 88 6.38 -7.13 -14.02
CA PRO A 88 6.15 -6.44 -15.27
C PRO A 88 7.34 -6.68 -16.23
N PRO A 89 7.14 -6.52 -17.55
CA PRO A 89 8.21 -6.66 -18.52
C PRO A 89 9.46 -5.86 -18.18
N PHE A 90 10.63 -6.44 -18.43
CA PHE A 90 11.95 -5.79 -18.23
C PHE A 90 12.30 -5.47 -16.78
N CYS A 91 11.49 -5.91 -15.81
CA CYS A 91 11.74 -5.70 -14.39
C CYS A 91 12.61 -6.81 -13.80
N PRO A 92 13.70 -6.50 -13.07
CA PRO A 92 14.57 -7.53 -12.51
C PRO A 92 13.89 -8.32 -11.38
N GLN A 93 12.89 -7.72 -10.73
CA GLN A 93 12.06 -8.32 -9.68
C GLN A 93 10.71 -7.58 -9.60
N THR A 94 9.80 -8.01 -8.71
CA THR A 94 8.52 -7.32 -8.46
C THR A 94 8.73 -5.82 -8.20
N ALA A 95 7.80 -5.00 -8.68
CA ALA A 95 7.91 -3.55 -8.62
C ALA A 95 7.86 -2.98 -7.19
N LEU A 96 7.34 -3.76 -6.23
CA LEU A 96 7.34 -3.42 -4.82
C LEU A 96 8.76 -3.20 -4.27
N VAL A 97 9.74 -3.97 -4.78
CA VAL A 97 11.11 -3.98 -4.27
C VAL A 97 12.16 -3.62 -5.33
N ALA A 98 11.77 -3.59 -6.61
CA ALA A 98 12.69 -3.24 -7.69
C ALA A 98 12.99 -1.73 -7.69
N GLY A 99 14.21 -1.36 -7.31
CA GLY A 99 14.71 0.02 -7.34
C GLY A 99 14.56 0.72 -8.70
N PRO A 100 14.80 2.04 -8.72
CA PRO A 100 14.58 2.84 -9.91
C PRO A 100 15.62 2.49 -10.97
N PRO A 101 15.23 2.42 -12.26
CA PRO A 101 16.15 2.07 -13.32
C PRO A 101 17.22 3.13 -13.55
N THR A 102 18.32 2.72 -14.18
CA THR A 102 19.27 3.65 -14.78
C THR A 102 18.62 4.41 -15.94
N ALA A 103 19.22 5.51 -16.38
CA ALA A 103 18.74 6.24 -17.57
C ALA A 103 18.67 5.35 -18.83
N ALA A 104 19.57 4.36 -18.96
CA ALA A 104 19.59 3.44 -20.08
C ALA A 104 18.44 2.41 -20.02
N ASP A 105 18.08 1.95 -18.82
CA ASP A 105 17.03 0.96 -18.62
C ASP A 105 15.63 1.57 -18.49
N TYR A 106 15.55 2.88 -18.22
CA TYR A 106 14.30 3.59 -17.98
C TYR A 106 13.25 3.37 -19.07
N PRO A 107 13.54 3.52 -20.38
CA PRO A 107 12.51 3.35 -21.42
C PRO A 107 11.85 1.96 -21.41
N ARG A 108 12.64 0.90 -21.17
CA ARG A 108 12.14 -0.48 -21.09
C ARG A 108 11.31 -0.69 -19.84
N ARG A 109 11.85 -0.32 -18.68
CA ARG A 109 11.17 -0.45 -17.39
C ARG A 109 9.86 0.33 -17.36
N TRP A 110 9.84 1.53 -17.95
CA TRP A 110 8.64 2.34 -18.09
C TRP A 110 7.60 1.68 -18.98
N ALA A 111 8.00 1.12 -20.13
CA ALA A 111 7.08 0.38 -21.00
C ALA A 111 6.47 -0.85 -20.30
N GLY A 112 7.25 -1.57 -19.49
CA GLY A 112 6.77 -2.72 -18.72
C GLY A 112 5.76 -2.34 -17.63
N LEU A 113 6.05 -1.31 -16.83
CA LEU A 113 5.11 -0.79 -15.83
C LEU A 113 3.84 -0.28 -16.50
N LYS A 114 3.98 0.42 -17.63
CA LYS A 114 2.84 0.86 -18.43
C LYS A 114 1.98 -0.34 -18.86
N ALA A 115 2.58 -1.39 -19.42
CA ALA A 115 1.86 -2.61 -19.81
C ALA A 115 1.10 -3.25 -18.63
N HIS A 116 1.71 -3.27 -17.43
CA HIS A 116 1.01 -3.73 -16.22
C HIS A 116 -0.20 -2.88 -15.88
N ASN A 117 -0.08 -1.54 -15.88
CA ASN A 117 -1.21 -0.67 -15.55
C ASN A 117 -2.39 -0.87 -16.53
N ARG A 118 -2.12 -1.17 -17.81
CA ARG A 118 -3.18 -1.43 -18.81
C ARG A 118 -3.86 -2.76 -18.55
N TRP A 119 -3.08 -3.80 -18.28
CA TRP A 119 -3.61 -5.09 -17.87
C TRP A 119 -4.46 -4.98 -16.60
N LEU A 120 -3.97 -4.25 -15.58
CA LEU A 120 -4.68 -4.07 -14.32
C LEU A 120 -6.01 -3.34 -14.53
N ALA A 121 -6.05 -2.35 -15.42
CA ALA A 121 -7.29 -1.66 -15.76
C ALA A 121 -8.34 -2.60 -16.38
N ASP A 122 -7.91 -3.50 -17.28
CA ASP A 122 -8.80 -4.52 -17.84
C ASP A 122 -9.24 -5.54 -16.78
N PHE A 123 -8.31 -5.99 -15.93
CA PHE A 123 -8.61 -6.91 -14.83
C PHE A 123 -9.61 -6.32 -13.82
N CYS A 124 -9.51 -5.02 -13.51
CA CYS A 124 -10.49 -4.32 -12.67
C CYS A 124 -11.89 -4.24 -13.34
N ARG A 125 -11.95 -4.08 -14.67
CA ARG A 125 -13.23 -4.00 -15.43
C ARG A 125 -14.00 -5.31 -15.46
N GLU A 126 -13.36 -6.45 -15.20
CA GLU A 126 -14.04 -7.74 -15.15
C GLU A 126 -15.03 -7.85 -13.98
N VAL A 127 -14.83 -7.08 -12.91
CA VAL A 127 -15.76 -6.96 -11.77
C VAL A 127 -15.91 -5.51 -11.32
N PRO A 128 -16.67 -4.69 -12.08
CA PRO A 128 -16.79 -3.27 -11.83
C PRO A 128 -17.21 -2.96 -10.39
N GLY A 129 -16.49 -2.04 -9.74
CA GLY A 129 -16.76 -1.60 -8.38
C GLY A 129 -16.28 -2.54 -7.26
N ARG A 130 -15.83 -3.77 -7.57
CA ARG A 130 -15.24 -4.69 -6.56
C ARG A 130 -13.71 -4.66 -6.50
N ARG A 131 -13.03 -3.97 -7.43
CA ARG A 131 -11.56 -3.87 -7.49
C ARG A 131 -11.08 -2.43 -7.60
N ALA A 132 -10.12 -2.05 -6.77
CA ALA A 132 -9.39 -0.79 -6.86
C ALA A 132 -7.92 -1.07 -7.17
N GLY A 133 -7.52 -0.96 -8.44
CA GLY A 133 -6.14 -1.22 -8.87
C GLY A 133 -5.20 -0.04 -8.57
N ILE A 134 -3.99 -0.35 -8.10
CA ILE A 134 -2.92 0.62 -7.83
C ILE A 134 -1.99 0.73 -9.05
N ALA A 135 -1.85 1.94 -9.58
CA ALA A 135 -0.98 2.21 -10.72
C ALA A 135 0.50 2.25 -10.30
N GLN A 136 1.35 1.58 -11.07
CA GLN A 136 2.80 1.66 -10.90
C GLN A 136 3.36 2.87 -11.65
N VAL A 137 4.23 3.64 -10.99
CA VAL A 137 4.91 4.82 -11.56
C VAL A 137 6.41 4.79 -11.27
N LEU A 138 7.19 5.56 -12.04
CA LEU A 138 8.63 5.77 -11.84
C LEU A 138 8.90 7.25 -11.71
N PHE A 139 9.75 7.62 -10.76
CA PHE A 139 10.08 9.02 -10.49
C PHE A 139 11.26 9.54 -11.31
N ASN A 140 11.85 8.71 -12.18
CA ASN A 140 12.94 9.11 -13.07
C ASN A 140 12.61 10.35 -13.93
N GLU A 141 11.35 10.45 -14.39
CA GLU A 141 10.84 11.55 -15.21
C GLU A 141 9.50 12.01 -14.63
N PRO A 142 9.47 13.03 -13.75
CA PRO A 142 8.28 13.44 -13.01
C PRO A 142 7.07 13.79 -13.90
N ASP A 143 7.31 14.45 -15.03
CA ASP A 143 6.24 14.80 -15.98
C ASP A 143 5.59 13.55 -16.61
N GLU A 144 6.38 12.52 -16.90
CA GLU A 144 5.85 11.25 -17.40
C GLU A 144 5.10 10.49 -16.31
N ALA A 145 5.55 10.56 -15.05
CA ALA A 145 4.81 10.02 -13.92
C ALA A 145 3.43 10.69 -13.81
N VAL A 146 3.35 12.03 -13.84
CA VAL A 146 2.08 12.77 -13.80
C VAL A 146 1.12 12.36 -14.93
N ARG A 147 1.63 12.20 -16.16
CA ARG A 147 0.83 11.72 -17.29
C ARG A 147 0.27 10.32 -17.06
N GLU A 148 1.09 9.43 -16.51
CA GLU A 148 0.67 8.06 -16.22
C GLU A 148 -0.36 7.98 -15.09
N ILE A 149 -0.19 8.82 -14.05
CA ILE A 149 -1.15 8.98 -12.94
C ILE A 149 -2.51 9.44 -13.48
N THR A 150 -2.50 10.46 -14.33
CA THR A 150 -3.71 10.98 -14.98
C THR A 150 -4.38 9.89 -15.82
N TRP A 151 -3.60 9.21 -16.67
CA TRP A 151 -4.11 8.11 -17.49
C TRP A 151 -4.74 7.00 -16.65
N ALA A 152 -4.09 6.58 -15.56
CA ALA A 152 -4.57 5.52 -14.68
C ALA A 152 -5.93 5.88 -14.09
N ARG A 153 -6.07 7.11 -13.58
CA ARG A 153 -7.32 7.63 -13.01
C ARG A 153 -8.45 7.71 -14.03
N GLU A 154 -8.16 8.14 -15.25
CA GLU A 154 -9.11 8.20 -16.37
C GLU A 154 -9.53 6.81 -16.87
N ASN A 155 -8.70 5.78 -16.63
CA ASN A 155 -8.95 4.42 -17.10
C ASN A 155 -9.52 3.48 -16.03
N GLY A 156 -9.90 4.02 -14.86
CA GLY A 156 -10.62 3.27 -13.81
C GLY A 156 -9.71 2.59 -12.78
N LEU A 157 -8.43 2.96 -12.71
CA LEU A 157 -7.57 2.58 -11.58
C LEU A 157 -7.81 3.56 -10.43
N THR A 158 -8.63 3.14 -9.47
CA THR A 158 -9.06 3.95 -8.31
C THR A 158 -8.28 3.69 -7.04
N GLY A 159 -7.38 2.69 -7.03
CA GLY A 159 -6.57 2.32 -5.88
C GLY A 159 -5.46 3.32 -5.56
N GLY A 160 -5.14 4.24 -6.49
CA GLY A 160 -4.08 5.23 -6.31
C GLY A 160 -2.80 4.86 -7.03
N ILE A 161 -1.67 5.34 -6.51
CA ILE A 161 -0.34 5.04 -7.06
C ILE A 161 0.48 4.21 -6.08
N LEU A 162 1.38 3.38 -6.58
CA LEU A 162 2.43 2.74 -5.79
C LEU A 162 3.61 3.71 -5.69
N LEU A 163 4.00 4.06 -4.46
CA LEU A 163 5.23 4.81 -4.22
C LEU A 163 6.43 3.93 -4.62
N PRO A 164 7.23 4.33 -5.63
CA PRO A 164 8.35 3.51 -6.07
C PRO A 164 9.44 3.46 -5.00
N PRO A 165 10.14 2.32 -4.85
CA PRO A 165 11.24 2.21 -3.90
C PRO A 165 12.42 3.10 -4.35
N ILE A 166 12.87 4.01 -3.50
CA ILE A 166 14.07 4.84 -3.73
C ILE A 166 15.09 4.60 -2.60
N PRO A 167 15.94 3.56 -2.71
CA PRO A 167 16.93 3.24 -1.68
C PRO A 167 18.04 4.30 -1.61
N PRO A 168 18.82 4.35 -0.50
CA PRO A 168 20.06 5.13 -0.47
C PRO A 168 20.97 4.80 -1.65
N GLY A 169 21.52 5.82 -2.31
CA GLY A 169 22.42 5.65 -3.45
C GLY A 169 21.71 5.32 -4.77
N ALA A 170 20.38 5.41 -4.84
CA ALA A 170 19.64 5.30 -6.09
C ALA A 170 20.15 6.27 -7.17
N PRO A 171 20.05 5.91 -8.47
CA PRO A 171 20.47 6.75 -9.60
C PRO A 171 19.54 7.95 -9.90
N ILE A 172 18.58 8.24 -9.01
CA ILE A 172 17.63 9.35 -9.12
C ILE A 172 17.62 10.16 -7.81
N PRO A 173 17.09 11.39 -7.80
CA PRO A 173 17.00 12.20 -6.59
C PRO A 173 16.29 11.47 -5.43
N PRO A 174 16.63 11.79 -4.17
CA PRO A 174 16.00 11.19 -3.01
C PRO A 174 14.51 11.55 -2.93
N ILE A 175 13.71 10.75 -2.23
CA ILE A 175 12.23 10.87 -2.23
C ILE A 175 11.67 12.23 -1.80
N TRP A 176 12.46 13.02 -1.06
CA TRP A 176 12.09 14.37 -0.61
C TRP A 176 12.54 15.51 -1.55
N ASP A 177 13.10 15.18 -2.71
CA ASP A 177 13.57 16.18 -3.67
C ASP A 177 12.41 17.00 -4.26
N GLU A 178 12.63 18.31 -4.41
CA GLU A 178 11.61 19.26 -4.90
C GLU A 178 11.19 18.97 -6.35
N SER A 179 12.00 18.25 -7.13
CA SER A 179 11.65 17.84 -8.49
C SER A 179 10.42 16.91 -8.56
N TYR A 180 10.04 16.29 -7.44
CA TYR A 180 8.85 15.44 -7.36
C TYR A 180 7.57 16.20 -6.99
N GLU A 181 7.65 17.49 -6.71
CA GLU A 181 6.48 18.33 -6.37
C GLU A 181 5.32 18.24 -7.37
N PRO A 182 5.54 18.17 -8.72
CA PRO A 182 4.45 17.98 -9.67
C PRO A 182 3.68 16.66 -9.48
N ILE A 183 4.35 15.60 -9.01
CA ILE A 183 3.72 14.30 -8.73
C ILE A 183 2.79 14.44 -7.53
N TRP A 184 3.27 15.09 -6.46
CA TRP A 184 2.48 15.32 -5.24
C TRP A 184 1.25 16.19 -5.50
N ALA A 185 1.44 17.28 -6.25
CA ALA A 185 0.35 18.15 -6.67
C ALA A 185 -0.67 17.39 -7.51
N ALA A 186 -0.24 16.58 -8.48
CA ALA A 186 -1.15 15.77 -9.29
C ALA A 186 -1.95 14.77 -8.44
N CYS A 187 -1.33 14.12 -7.46
CA CYS A 187 -2.04 13.23 -6.54
C CYS A 187 -3.08 13.97 -5.70
N ALA A 188 -2.73 15.14 -5.17
CA ALA A 188 -3.64 15.97 -4.38
C ALA A 188 -4.82 16.50 -5.22
N ASP A 189 -4.55 17.04 -6.40
CA ASP A 189 -5.55 17.63 -7.31
C ASP A 189 -6.53 16.59 -7.87
N LEU A 190 -6.07 15.37 -8.11
CA LEU A 190 -6.88 14.28 -8.66
C LEU A 190 -7.54 13.39 -7.58
N ASP A 191 -7.37 13.71 -6.30
CA ASP A 191 -7.77 12.88 -5.14
C ASP A 191 -7.26 11.44 -5.22
N ILE A 192 -5.99 11.26 -5.62
CA ILE A 192 -5.34 9.97 -5.81
C ILE A 192 -4.49 9.65 -4.56
N PRO A 193 -4.77 8.56 -3.84
CA PRO A 193 -3.96 8.17 -2.69
C PRO A 193 -2.60 7.60 -3.12
N ILE A 194 -1.62 7.75 -2.23
CA ILE A 194 -0.29 7.17 -2.36
C ILE A 194 -0.24 5.91 -1.51
N ASN A 195 0.14 4.79 -2.11
CA ASN A 195 0.28 3.50 -1.44
C ASN A 195 1.75 3.16 -1.28
N HIS A 196 2.17 2.90 -0.04
CA HIS A 196 3.51 2.41 0.24
C HIS A 196 3.46 1.01 0.80
N HIS A 197 4.04 0.07 0.06
CA HIS A 197 4.02 -1.33 0.42
C HIS A 197 5.30 -1.76 1.14
N GLY A 198 5.21 -2.75 2.03
CA GLY A 198 6.33 -3.39 2.69
C GLY A 198 7.35 -3.98 1.71
N GLY A 199 8.61 -4.04 2.15
CA GLY A 199 9.73 -4.57 1.37
C GLY A 199 10.42 -3.54 0.47
N SER A 200 9.88 -2.33 0.42
CA SER A 200 10.37 -1.24 -0.43
C SER A 200 11.57 -0.51 0.20
N GLY A 201 12.43 0.05 -0.67
CA GLY A 201 13.50 0.98 -0.26
C GLY A 201 14.77 0.33 0.31
N SER A 202 14.84 -0.99 0.44
CA SER A 202 16.07 -1.68 0.84
C SER A 202 17.20 -1.48 -0.20
N PRO A 203 18.45 -1.26 0.26
CA PRO A 203 19.60 -1.15 -0.62
C PRO A 203 20.00 -2.52 -1.20
N ASP A 204 20.85 -2.49 -2.23
CA ASP A 204 21.56 -3.69 -2.65
C ASP A 204 22.65 -4.04 -1.63
N TYR A 205 22.45 -5.13 -0.90
CA TYR A 205 23.39 -5.64 0.10
C TYR A 205 24.61 -6.33 -0.52
N GLY A 206 24.56 -6.68 -1.81
CA GLY A 206 25.60 -7.40 -2.52
C GLY A 206 26.05 -8.70 -1.83
N GLY A 207 27.29 -9.12 -2.10
CA GLY A 207 27.95 -10.19 -1.36
C GLY A 207 27.33 -11.58 -1.55
N LYS A 208 27.23 -12.35 -0.46
CA LYS A 208 26.74 -13.74 -0.48
C LYS A 208 25.20 -13.74 -0.45
N PRO A 209 24.49 -14.39 -1.39
CA PRO A 209 23.02 -14.32 -1.48
C PRO A 209 22.29 -14.63 -0.17
N GLY A 210 22.71 -15.66 0.57
CA GLY A 210 22.11 -16.01 1.86
C GLY A 210 22.32 -14.95 2.95
N MET A 211 23.48 -14.28 2.96
CA MET A 211 23.73 -13.17 3.90
C MET A 211 22.92 -11.94 3.51
N ALA A 212 22.86 -11.59 2.22
CA ALA A 212 22.04 -10.49 1.73
C ALA A 212 20.56 -10.67 2.12
N ARG A 213 20.04 -11.90 1.96
CA ARG A 213 18.66 -12.21 2.36
C ARG A 213 18.44 -12.12 3.88
N LEU A 214 19.41 -12.56 4.69
CA LEU A 214 19.32 -12.43 6.14
C LEU A 214 19.29 -10.96 6.58
N VAL A 215 20.17 -10.11 6.03
CA VAL A 215 20.19 -8.68 6.34
C VAL A 215 18.90 -8.00 5.87
N TYR A 216 18.42 -8.32 4.67
CA TYR A 216 17.14 -7.82 4.17
C TYR A 216 16.00 -8.11 5.17
N LEU A 217 15.88 -9.34 5.66
CA LEU A 217 14.84 -9.72 6.63
C LEU A 217 14.92 -8.95 7.97
N GLN A 218 16.08 -8.37 8.31
CA GLN A 218 16.26 -7.56 9.51
C GLN A 218 15.99 -6.07 9.27
N GLU A 219 16.22 -5.57 8.06
CA GLU A 219 16.22 -4.13 7.76
C GLU A 219 15.07 -3.67 6.86
N PHE A 220 14.34 -4.57 6.19
CA PHE A 220 13.30 -4.18 5.23
C PHE A 220 12.20 -3.30 5.87
N THR A 221 11.81 -3.60 7.11
CA THR A 221 10.84 -2.80 7.87
C THR A 221 11.34 -1.37 8.08
N PHE A 222 12.61 -1.22 8.49
CA PHE A 222 13.23 0.11 8.65
C PHE A 222 13.21 0.90 7.35
N TYR A 223 13.63 0.29 6.23
CA TYR A 223 13.66 0.98 4.93
C TYR A 223 12.26 1.31 4.41
N SER A 224 11.27 0.46 4.68
CA SER A 224 9.87 0.72 4.33
C SER A 224 9.32 1.90 5.16
N HIS A 225 9.58 1.97 6.46
CA HIS A 225 9.09 3.10 7.27
C HIS A 225 9.76 4.42 6.91
N ARG A 226 11.06 4.35 6.58
CA ARG A 226 11.90 5.52 6.35
C ARG A 226 11.30 6.51 5.35
N ASN A 227 10.65 6.05 4.29
CA ASN A 227 10.07 6.93 3.27
C ASN A 227 8.95 7.83 3.82
N LEU A 228 8.06 7.28 4.67
CA LEU A 228 7.00 8.06 5.32
C LEU A 228 7.61 9.22 6.10
N TRP A 229 8.61 8.93 6.94
CA TRP A 229 9.22 9.93 7.80
C TRP A 229 9.96 10.99 7.00
N LEU A 230 10.72 10.60 5.97
CA LEU A 230 11.40 11.56 5.10
C LEU A 230 10.42 12.51 4.42
N LEU A 231 9.25 12.01 3.98
CA LEU A 231 8.21 12.84 3.38
C LEU A 231 7.58 13.80 4.40
N ILE A 232 7.32 13.33 5.63
CA ILE A 232 6.87 14.21 6.74
C ILE A 232 7.91 15.30 7.01
N TRP A 233 9.18 14.93 7.21
CA TRP A 233 10.27 15.89 7.49
C TRP A 233 10.52 16.86 6.32
N SER A 234 10.18 16.47 5.09
CA SER A 234 10.27 17.35 3.92
C SER A 234 9.19 18.43 3.88
N GLY A 235 8.20 18.38 4.77
CA GLY A 235 7.05 19.28 4.76
C GLY A 235 5.99 18.93 3.71
N LEU A 236 5.96 17.67 3.22
CA LEU A 236 5.08 17.28 2.11
C LEU A 236 3.61 17.50 2.46
N PHE A 237 3.18 17.02 3.62
CA PHE A 237 1.79 17.05 4.04
C PHE A 237 1.35 18.45 4.49
N GLU A 238 2.28 19.32 4.89
CA GLU A 238 2.00 20.74 5.08
C GLU A 238 1.73 21.46 3.76
N ARG A 239 2.46 21.12 2.69
CA ARG A 239 2.23 21.67 1.35
C ARG A 239 0.96 21.10 0.72
N HIS A 240 0.67 19.81 0.96
CA HIS A 240 -0.47 19.09 0.40
C HIS A 240 -1.32 18.47 1.52
N PRO A 241 -2.08 19.26 2.30
CA PRO A 241 -2.82 18.77 3.46
C PRO A 241 -3.94 17.79 3.13
N THR A 242 -4.39 17.75 1.87
CA THR A 242 -5.40 16.78 1.39
C THR A 242 -4.80 15.46 0.92
N LEU A 243 -3.47 15.36 0.84
CA LEU A 243 -2.79 14.18 0.34
C LEU A 243 -2.98 13.02 1.31
N ARG A 244 -3.34 11.86 0.76
CA ARG A 244 -3.62 10.64 1.50
C ARG A 244 -2.52 9.63 1.24
N TYR A 245 -1.96 9.09 2.30
CA TYR A 245 -0.88 8.12 2.24
C TYR A 245 -1.27 6.88 3.02
N VAL A 246 -1.09 5.69 2.45
CA VAL A 246 -1.32 4.43 3.15
C VAL A 246 -0.03 3.65 3.31
N VAL A 247 0.21 3.19 4.53
CA VAL A 247 1.27 2.25 4.88
C VAL A 247 0.67 0.85 4.86
N THR A 248 1.05 0.03 3.89
CA THR A 248 0.53 -1.32 3.69
C THR A 248 1.61 -2.37 3.93
N GLU A 249 1.28 -3.40 4.73
CA GLU A 249 2.19 -4.51 5.05
C GLU A 249 3.53 -4.09 5.70
N GLN A 250 3.53 -3.04 6.52
CA GLN A 250 4.75 -2.54 7.17
C GLN A 250 4.73 -2.64 8.69
N SER A 251 3.93 -3.50 9.32
CA SER A 251 3.77 -3.51 10.79
C SER A 251 3.17 -2.21 11.35
N PHE A 252 1.88 -2.25 11.71
CA PHE A 252 1.16 -1.13 12.31
C PHE A 252 1.85 -0.63 13.59
N GLU A 253 2.19 -1.56 14.50
CA GLU A 253 2.91 -1.25 15.74
C GLU A 253 4.27 -0.58 15.47
N GLY A 254 5.01 -1.05 14.46
CA GLY A 254 6.34 -0.51 14.14
C GLY A 254 6.28 0.97 13.79
N VAL A 255 5.34 1.37 12.95
CA VAL A 255 5.15 2.77 12.56
C VAL A 255 4.72 3.64 13.74
N LEU A 256 3.83 3.14 14.61
CA LEU A 256 3.43 3.86 15.83
C LEU A 256 4.63 4.10 16.76
N ASN A 257 5.50 3.11 16.92
CA ASN A 257 6.68 3.23 17.77
C ASN A 257 7.71 4.21 17.17
N ASP A 258 7.91 4.19 15.86
CA ASP A 258 8.77 5.15 15.17
C ASP A 258 8.28 6.59 15.34
N ALA A 259 6.95 6.80 15.34
CA ALA A 259 6.35 8.11 15.58
C ALA A 259 6.81 8.73 16.90
N MET A 260 6.95 7.92 17.96
CA MET A 260 7.44 8.39 19.25
C MET A 260 8.90 8.87 19.16
N THR A 261 9.75 8.16 18.40
CA THR A 261 11.13 8.58 18.16
C THR A 261 11.19 9.88 17.36
N HIS A 262 10.36 10.01 16.32
CA HIS A 262 10.30 11.22 15.50
C HIS A 262 9.74 12.44 16.25
N ASP A 263 8.72 12.26 17.08
CA ASP A 263 8.19 13.30 17.96
C ASP A 263 9.20 13.74 19.02
N GLY A 264 9.97 12.81 19.58
CA GLY A 264 11.07 13.10 20.48
C GLY A 264 12.10 14.01 19.81
N LEU A 265 12.55 13.65 18.60
CA LEU A 265 13.48 14.46 17.82
C LEU A 265 12.88 15.84 17.46
N HIS A 266 11.62 15.90 17.02
CA HIS A 266 10.93 17.16 16.74
C HIS A 266 10.87 18.08 17.97
N SER A 267 10.54 17.49 19.12
CA SER A 267 10.45 18.21 20.39
C SER A 267 11.79 18.75 20.86
N VAL A 268 12.88 17.99 20.61
CA VAL A 268 14.23 18.53 20.73
C VAL A 268 14.34 19.68 19.76
N LEU A 269 14.38 19.46 18.44
CA LEU A 269 14.71 20.48 17.43
C LEU A 269 13.93 21.80 17.56
N THR A 270 12.65 21.75 17.95
CA THR A 270 11.77 22.93 18.13
C THR A 270 11.88 23.60 19.50
N GLY A 271 12.73 23.13 20.41
CA GLY A 271 12.93 23.70 21.74
C GLY A 271 11.78 23.44 22.72
N LYS A 272 10.87 22.51 22.40
CA LYS A 272 9.79 22.10 23.33
C LYS A 272 10.34 21.30 24.50
N VAL A 273 11.43 20.55 24.27
CA VAL A 273 12.18 19.81 25.29
C VAL A 273 13.65 20.18 25.16
N GLU A 274 14.27 20.51 26.31
CA GLU A 274 15.68 20.84 26.38
C GLU A 274 16.52 19.66 26.89
N TYR A 275 17.66 19.44 26.23
CA TYR A 275 18.70 18.50 26.61
C TYR A 275 20.05 19.22 26.53
N ASP A 276 21.04 18.76 27.29
CA ASP A 276 22.41 19.33 27.25
C ASP A 276 23.02 19.31 25.83
N THR A 277 22.57 18.40 24.97
CA THR A 277 23.00 18.27 23.57
C THR A 277 22.09 18.96 22.56
N GLY A 278 21.01 19.61 23.00
CA GLY A 278 19.98 20.20 22.15
C GLY A 278 20.51 21.26 21.20
N ASP A 279 21.32 22.19 21.71
CA ASP A 279 21.92 23.27 20.90
C ASP A 279 22.81 22.72 19.78
N ALA A 280 23.64 21.72 20.08
CA ALA A 280 24.50 21.07 19.09
C ALA A 280 23.66 20.37 18.01
N MET A 281 22.54 19.74 18.38
CA MET A 281 21.62 19.13 17.40
C MET A 281 20.96 20.20 16.51
N ARG A 282 20.53 21.33 17.08
CA ARG A 282 19.95 22.45 16.29
C ARG A 282 20.95 23.04 15.31
N GLU A 283 22.20 23.18 15.73
CA GLU A 283 23.28 23.67 14.88
C GLU A 283 23.54 22.71 13.71
N LEU A 284 23.60 21.39 13.98
CA LEU A 284 23.81 20.36 12.95
C LEU A 284 22.70 20.34 11.90
N VAL A 285 21.44 20.48 12.32
CA VAL A 285 20.29 20.47 11.42
C VAL A 285 20.15 21.81 10.67
N GLY A 286 20.47 22.91 11.35
CA GLY A 286 20.45 24.25 10.78
C GLY A 286 19.14 25.00 11.04
N PRO A 287 19.21 26.29 11.41
CA PRO A 287 18.05 27.05 11.89
C PRO A 287 16.96 27.23 10.84
N LYS A 288 17.32 27.42 9.56
CA LYS A 288 16.34 27.59 8.47
C LYS A 288 15.44 26.38 8.28
N PHE A 289 16.00 25.17 8.40
CA PHE A 289 15.21 23.94 8.31
C PHE A 289 14.30 23.81 9.53
N ILE A 290 14.82 24.09 10.72
CA ILE A 290 14.04 24.06 11.97
C ILE A 290 12.87 25.05 11.92
N GLU A 291 13.08 26.26 11.41
CA GLU A 291 12.04 27.28 11.20
C GLU A 291 10.95 26.84 10.22
N SER A 292 11.26 25.93 9.30
CA SER A 292 10.29 25.34 8.37
C SER A 292 9.49 24.17 8.93
N LEU A 293 9.87 23.63 10.11
CA LEU A 293 9.16 22.48 10.69
C LEU A 293 7.75 22.88 11.14
N GLY A 294 6.76 22.10 10.69
CA GLY A 294 5.37 22.23 11.10
C GLY A 294 5.06 21.49 12.40
N GLN A 295 3.92 20.81 12.40
CA GLN A 295 3.46 20.02 13.54
C GLN A 295 4.38 18.84 13.86
N ALA A 296 4.15 18.17 15.00
CA ALA A 296 4.88 16.97 15.35
C ALA A 296 4.56 15.84 14.35
N PRO A 297 5.53 15.00 13.96
CA PRO A 297 5.33 13.91 13.01
C PRO A 297 4.13 13.00 13.30
N SER A 298 3.86 12.69 14.58
CA SER A 298 2.71 11.86 14.96
C SER A 298 1.34 12.51 14.66
N GLY A 299 1.28 13.83 14.51
CA GLY A 299 0.06 14.55 14.14
C GLY A 299 -0.47 14.10 12.78
N PHE A 300 0.44 13.88 11.82
CA PHE A 300 0.09 13.39 10.48
C PHE A 300 -0.52 11.99 10.48
N LEU A 301 -0.22 11.15 11.49
CA LEU A 301 -0.82 9.83 11.60
C LEU A 301 -2.35 9.88 11.77
N ARG A 302 -2.87 10.99 12.31
CA ARG A 302 -4.31 11.21 12.49
C ARG A 302 -4.95 12.01 11.37
N GLU A 303 -4.17 12.54 10.43
CA GLU A 303 -4.65 13.48 9.42
C GLU A 303 -4.47 12.94 7.99
N ASN A 304 -3.27 12.45 7.67
CA ASN A 304 -2.86 12.12 6.31
C ASN A 304 -2.52 10.63 6.11
N ILE A 305 -2.28 9.89 7.19
CA ILE A 305 -1.77 8.51 7.11
C ILE A 305 -2.85 7.49 7.48
N TRP A 306 -3.00 6.48 6.63
CA TRP A 306 -3.82 5.30 6.83
C TRP A 306 -2.94 4.04 6.84
N PHE A 307 -3.50 2.93 7.31
CA PHE A 307 -2.80 1.68 7.48
C PHE A 307 -3.56 0.53 6.81
N GLY A 308 -2.95 -0.08 5.80
CA GLY A 308 -3.36 -1.38 5.25
C GLY A 308 -2.69 -2.48 6.07
N VAL A 309 -3.40 -3.00 7.05
CA VAL A 309 -2.86 -3.99 7.99
C VAL A 309 -3.15 -5.39 7.49
N SER A 310 -2.20 -5.91 6.73
CA SER A 310 -2.19 -7.27 6.19
C SER A 310 -2.10 -8.31 7.31
N PHE A 311 -2.77 -9.45 7.14
CA PHE A 311 -2.78 -10.56 8.11
C PHE A 311 -2.89 -10.09 9.57
N MET A 312 -3.78 -9.11 9.79
CA MET A 312 -3.96 -8.38 11.04
C MET A 312 -4.08 -9.30 12.24
N ARG A 313 -3.46 -8.92 13.35
CA ARG A 313 -3.53 -9.66 14.62
C ARG A 313 -4.34 -8.87 15.65
N ALA A 314 -4.80 -9.55 16.69
CA ALA A 314 -5.46 -8.92 17.83
C ALA A 314 -4.63 -7.80 18.48
N ALA A 315 -3.29 -7.94 18.46
CA ALA A 315 -2.38 -6.91 18.96
C ALA A 315 -2.47 -5.59 18.15
N ASP A 316 -2.64 -5.68 16.83
CA ASP A 316 -2.79 -4.52 15.96
C ASP A 316 -4.13 -3.83 16.25
N ALA A 317 -5.23 -4.57 16.19
CA ALA A 317 -6.57 -4.05 16.46
C ALA A 317 -6.72 -3.51 17.89
N GLY A 318 -6.00 -4.08 18.86
CA GLY A 318 -5.92 -3.57 20.24
C GLY A 318 -5.35 -2.15 20.35
N ARG A 319 -4.50 -1.74 19.41
CA ARG A 319 -3.85 -0.42 19.36
C ARG A 319 -4.51 0.57 18.38
N ARG A 320 -5.63 0.20 17.75
CA ARG A 320 -6.36 1.01 16.75
C ARG A 320 -6.58 2.48 17.14
N HIS A 321 -6.78 2.77 18.43
CA HIS A 321 -7.04 4.14 18.92
C HIS A 321 -5.81 5.05 18.89
N GLU A 322 -4.60 4.50 18.79
CA GLU A 322 -3.37 5.31 18.74
C GLU A 322 -3.28 6.13 17.46
N ALA A 323 -3.62 5.54 16.30
CA ALA A 323 -3.78 6.24 15.02
C ALA A 323 -5.20 6.79 14.80
N GLY A 324 -6.21 6.18 15.43
CA GLY A 324 -7.62 6.41 15.16
C GLY A 324 -8.24 5.22 14.42
N VAL A 325 -9.42 4.77 14.87
CA VAL A 325 -10.11 3.59 14.30
C VAL A 325 -10.34 3.79 12.80
N GLU A 326 -10.63 5.01 12.37
CA GLU A 326 -10.87 5.41 10.98
C GLU A 326 -9.63 5.35 10.06
N ARG A 327 -8.44 5.16 10.63
CA ARG A 327 -7.16 5.08 9.90
C ARG A 327 -6.72 3.65 9.62
N MET A 328 -7.36 2.65 10.22
CA MET A 328 -6.97 1.24 10.10
C MET A 328 -7.87 0.49 9.11
N MET A 329 -7.28 -0.23 8.16
CA MET A 329 -8.00 -1.04 7.16
C MET A 329 -7.41 -2.45 7.15
N TRP A 330 -8.25 -3.48 7.19
CA TRP A 330 -7.82 -4.88 7.13
C TRP A 330 -7.35 -5.28 5.72
N GLY A 331 -6.29 -6.08 5.64
CA GLY A 331 -5.74 -6.62 4.40
C GLY A 331 -5.61 -8.16 4.44
N SER A 332 -5.91 -8.81 3.32
CA SER A 332 -5.87 -10.28 3.20
C SER A 332 -4.52 -10.78 2.70
N ASP A 333 -3.81 -9.94 1.95
CA ASP A 333 -2.56 -10.26 1.25
C ASP A 333 -2.72 -11.46 0.29
N TYR A 334 -3.91 -11.64 -0.28
CA TYR A 334 -4.16 -12.68 -1.27
C TYR A 334 -3.39 -12.38 -2.57
N PRO A 335 -2.67 -13.34 -3.21
CA PRO A 335 -2.63 -14.78 -2.94
C PRO A 335 -1.34 -15.25 -2.25
N HIS A 336 -0.60 -14.36 -1.60
CA HIS A 336 0.66 -14.68 -0.93
C HIS A 336 0.47 -15.74 0.15
N THR A 337 1.56 -16.40 0.53
CA THR A 337 1.53 -17.55 1.44
C THR A 337 1.33 -17.17 2.90
N GLU A 338 1.73 -15.95 3.24
CA GLU A 338 1.60 -15.27 4.51
C GLU A 338 0.19 -14.69 4.72
N GLY A 339 -0.58 -14.50 3.64
CA GLY A 339 -1.94 -13.99 3.67
C GLY A 339 -2.95 -14.91 4.36
N THR A 340 -4.22 -14.49 4.38
CA THR A 340 -5.26 -15.10 5.23
C THR A 340 -6.07 -16.21 4.58
N TRP A 341 -6.09 -16.27 3.25
CA TRP A 341 -6.77 -17.34 2.53
C TRP A 341 -6.06 -18.70 2.76
N PRO A 342 -6.77 -19.83 2.96
CA PRO A 342 -8.20 -20.08 2.71
C PRO A 342 -9.13 -19.91 3.91
N ASP A 343 -8.69 -19.29 5.01
CA ASP A 343 -9.52 -19.09 6.20
C ASP A 343 -9.47 -17.62 6.65
N SER A 344 -9.88 -16.72 5.75
CA SER A 344 -9.87 -15.29 6.08
C SER A 344 -10.89 -14.96 7.18
N ARG A 345 -12.01 -15.70 7.26
CA ARG A 345 -13.01 -15.53 8.31
C ARG A 345 -12.46 -15.86 9.69
N GLY A 346 -11.77 -16.99 9.84
CA GLY A 346 -11.12 -17.36 11.10
C GLY A 346 -10.02 -16.37 11.48
N SER A 347 -9.21 -15.94 10.51
CA SER A 347 -8.19 -14.90 10.72
C SER A 347 -8.80 -13.57 11.18
N ILE A 348 -9.87 -13.11 10.53
CA ILE A 348 -10.60 -11.89 10.91
C ILE A 348 -11.16 -12.03 12.32
N ALA A 349 -11.88 -13.11 12.63
CA ALA A 349 -12.47 -13.32 13.95
C ALA A 349 -11.41 -13.25 15.07
N ALA A 350 -10.22 -13.83 14.83
CA ALA A 350 -9.11 -13.74 15.76
C ALA A 350 -8.54 -12.31 15.86
N ALA A 351 -8.47 -11.57 14.75
CA ALA A 351 -7.95 -10.21 14.71
C ALA A 351 -8.84 -9.19 15.44
N VAL A 352 -10.16 -9.31 15.31
CA VAL A 352 -11.13 -8.37 15.91
C VAL A 352 -11.73 -8.86 17.23
N ALA A 353 -11.19 -9.93 17.82
CA ALA A 353 -11.65 -10.44 19.11
C ALA A 353 -11.60 -9.34 20.20
N GLY A 354 -12.75 -9.06 20.81
CA GLY A 354 -12.90 -8.00 21.83
C GLY A 354 -12.94 -6.57 21.29
N VAL A 355 -12.97 -6.38 19.96
CA VAL A 355 -13.23 -5.08 19.34
C VAL A 355 -14.74 -4.85 19.27
N PRO A 356 -15.25 -3.67 19.70
CA PRO A 356 -16.67 -3.35 19.56
C PRO A 356 -17.17 -3.52 18.12
N PRO A 357 -18.37 -4.10 17.88
CA PRO A 357 -18.84 -4.43 16.54
C PRO A 357 -18.84 -3.25 15.55
N ALA A 358 -19.17 -2.04 16.02
CA ALA A 358 -19.15 -0.83 15.19
C ALA A 358 -17.73 -0.48 14.71
N GLU A 359 -16.72 -0.63 15.57
CA GLU A 359 -15.32 -0.37 15.24
C GLU A 359 -14.75 -1.47 14.33
N ALA A 360 -15.11 -2.73 14.58
CA ALA A 360 -14.73 -3.84 13.73
C ALA A 360 -15.26 -3.66 12.29
N ARG A 361 -16.52 -3.23 12.11
CA ARG A 361 -17.07 -2.90 10.78
C ARG A 361 -16.30 -1.78 10.09
N ARG A 362 -15.84 -0.76 10.83
CA ARG A 362 -14.97 0.29 10.28
C ARG A 362 -13.68 -0.30 9.73
N ILE A 363 -12.98 -1.09 10.55
CA ILE A 363 -11.69 -1.69 10.22
C ILE A 363 -11.79 -2.67 9.06
N LEU A 364 -12.84 -3.50 9.02
CA LEU A 364 -12.97 -4.59 8.05
C LEU A 364 -13.44 -4.14 6.67
N GLY A 365 -14.10 -2.98 6.54
CA GLY A 365 -14.60 -2.54 5.24
C GLY A 365 -14.88 -1.05 5.11
N LEU A 366 -15.56 -0.44 6.08
CA LEU A 366 -16.07 0.94 5.87
C LEU A 366 -14.94 1.97 5.72
N ASN A 367 -13.81 1.80 6.40
CA ASN A 367 -12.66 2.69 6.23
C ASN A 367 -12.07 2.59 4.81
N ALA A 368 -11.97 1.37 4.25
CA ALA A 368 -11.50 1.17 2.88
C ALA A 368 -12.49 1.73 1.85
N ILE A 369 -13.79 1.66 2.12
CA ILE A 369 -14.83 2.30 1.30
C ILE A 369 -14.62 3.81 1.25
N ASP A 370 -14.51 4.44 2.42
CA ASP A 370 -14.33 5.89 2.54
C ASP A 370 -13.01 6.36 1.88
N PHE A 371 -11.94 5.60 2.08
CA PHE A 371 -10.61 5.92 1.56
C PHE A 371 -10.51 5.70 0.05
N TYR A 372 -10.84 4.52 -0.48
CA TYR A 372 -10.68 4.24 -1.90
C TYR A 372 -11.88 4.68 -2.76
N ARG A 373 -12.88 5.33 -2.15
CA ARG A 373 -14.09 5.82 -2.82
C ARG A 373 -14.88 4.70 -3.50
N PHE A 374 -14.98 3.55 -2.84
CA PHE A 374 -15.85 2.49 -3.32
C PHE A 374 -17.33 2.92 -3.23
N ASP A 375 -18.17 2.32 -4.07
CA ASP A 375 -19.62 2.49 -3.98
C ASP A 375 -20.15 1.69 -2.77
N ALA A 376 -20.56 2.41 -1.73
CA ALA A 376 -21.02 1.81 -0.48
C ALA A 376 -22.31 0.99 -0.67
N GLU A 377 -23.24 1.43 -1.54
CA GLU A 377 -24.50 0.71 -1.79
C GLU A 377 -24.24 -0.59 -2.52
N LEU A 378 -23.36 -0.56 -3.53
CA LEU A 378 -22.91 -1.75 -4.25
C LEU A 378 -22.30 -2.79 -3.29
N LEU A 379 -21.35 -2.36 -2.45
CA LEU A 379 -20.64 -3.29 -1.57
C LEU A 379 -21.50 -3.79 -0.41
N THR A 380 -22.44 -2.97 0.06
CA THR A 380 -23.45 -3.40 1.05
C THR A 380 -24.39 -4.45 0.44
N SER A 381 -24.83 -4.25 -0.81
CA SER A 381 -25.65 -5.23 -1.54
C SER A 381 -24.90 -6.55 -1.75
N ALA A 382 -23.62 -6.49 -2.13
CA ALA A 382 -22.78 -7.68 -2.26
C ALA A 382 -22.59 -8.41 -0.92
N ALA A 383 -22.40 -7.66 0.18
CA ALA A 383 -22.25 -8.24 1.50
C ALA A 383 -23.55 -8.87 2.02
N ALA A 384 -24.72 -8.38 1.62
CA ALA A 384 -25.99 -9.03 1.94
C ALA A 384 -26.08 -10.47 1.40
N GLU A 385 -25.39 -10.76 0.30
CA GLU A 385 -25.35 -12.10 -0.32
C GLU A 385 -24.15 -12.95 0.14
N LEU A 386 -22.98 -12.32 0.31
CA LEU A 386 -21.69 -13.01 0.48
C LEU A 386 -21.05 -12.81 1.85
N GLY A 387 -21.37 -11.71 2.52
CA GLY A 387 -20.73 -11.27 3.75
C GLY A 387 -21.07 -12.18 4.92
N PRO A 388 -20.12 -12.42 5.84
CA PRO A 388 -20.41 -13.16 7.06
C PRO A 388 -21.32 -12.35 7.98
N THR A 389 -22.18 -13.05 8.72
CA THR A 389 -22.91 -12.48 9.86
C THR A 389 -21.93 -12.06 10.96
N PRO A 390 -22.30 -11.10 11.82
CA PRO A 390 -21.47 -10.70 12.96
C PRO A 390 -21.10 -11.87 13.88
N ALA A 391 -22.03 -12.80 14.14
CA ALA A 391 -21.79 -14.01 14.93
C ALA A 391 -20.68 -14.90 14.34
N GLN A 392 -20.59 -15.02 13.00
CA GLN A 392 -19.53 -15.79 12.34
C GLN A 392 -18.13 -15.19 12.54
N LEU A 393 -18.05 -13.90 12.90
CA LEU A 393 -16.81 -13.21 13.20
C LEU A 393 -16.57 -12.99 14.70
N GLY A 394 -17.45 -13.52 15.57
CA GLY A 394 -17.37 -13.28 17.02
C GLY A 394 -17.66 -11.83 17.42
N LEU A 395 -18.53 -11.14 16.67
CA LEU A 395 -18.91 -9.75 16.89
C LEU A 395 -20.33 -9.61 17.47
N ASP A 396 -20.76 -10.56 18.30
CA ASP A 396 -22.10 -10.53 18.88
C ASP A 396 -22.24 -9.38 19.91
N PRO A 397 -23.33 -8.59 19.85
CA PRO A 397 -23.52 -7.43 20.72
C PRO A 397 -23.65 -7.79 22.20
N ASP A 398 -24.02 -9.02 22.54
CA ASP A 398 -24.25 -9.49 23.91
C ASP A 398 -22.98 -10.00 24.62
N GLU A 399 -21.86 -10.20 23.91
CA GLU A 399 -20.58 -10.65 24.50
C GLU A 399 -19.63 -9.48 24.85
N ALA A 400 -19.95 -8.24 24.46
CA ALA A 400 -19.08 -7.07 24.61
C ALA A 400 -19.30 -6.26 25.91
N ALA A 401 -20.00 -6.82 26.91
CA ALA A 401 -20.37 -6.14 28.17
C ALA A 401 -19.39 -6.34 29.33
#